data_AF-A0A257JKY0-F1
#
_entry.id   AF-A0A257JKY0-F1
#
_cell.length_a   1.000
_cell.length_b   1.000
_cell.length_c   1.000
_cell.angle_alpha   90.00
_cell.angle_beta   90.00
_cell.angle_gamma   90.00
#
_symmetry.space_group_name_H-M   'P 1'
#
loop_
_entity.id
_entity.type
_entity.pdbx_description
1 polymer ?
#
loop_
_entity_poly.entity_id
_entity_poly.type
_entity_poly.pdbx_seq_one_letter_code
_entity_poly.pdbx_strand_id
1 'polypeptide(L)'
;MLKEPDKAAALAKRFQERISSYSLSRRELSSWLVEKLYFFDGEALNADGTPYCICKIDLDEMLKDDSSYRWYGDFIKMATTKPKQPIQDRIIPRLRVIELALKIDDLRRPTFPPRVAA
;
A
#
# COMPACT_ATOMS: atom_id res chain seq x y z
N MET A 1 -25.06 -8.41 1.79
CA MET A 1 -23.98 -9.40 1.98
C MET A 1 -23.56 -9.91 0.61
N LEU A 2 -22.46 -9.37 0.07
CA LEU A 2 -21.88 -9.78 -1.22
C LEU A 2 -20.47 -10.28 -0.91
N LYS A 3 -20.15 -11.49 -1.38
CA LYS A 3 -18.96 -12.28 -1.05
C LYS A 3 -17.68 -11.44 -1.12
N GLU A 4 -16.89 -11.48 -0.05
CA GLU A 4 -15.74 -10.61 0.23
C GLU A 4 -14.42 -10.83 -0.58
N PRO A 5 -14.20 -11.88 -1.40
CA PRO A 5 -12.91 -12.03 -2.11
C PRO A 5 -12.75 -11.12 -3.34
N ASP A 6 -13.84 -10.75 -4.04
CA ASP A 6 -13.75 -9.92 -5.26
C ASP A 6 -13.38 -8.46 -4.95
N LYS A 7 -13.79 -7.94 -3.80
CA LYS A 7 -13.42 -6.59 -3.35
C LYS A 7 -11.94 -6.52 -2.96
N ALA A 8 -11.44 -7.53 -2.27
CA ALA A 8 -10.02 -7.61 -1.90
C ALA A 8 -9.13 -7.71 -3.15
N ALA A 9 -9.54 -8.49 -4.16
CA ALA A 9 -8.84 -8.58 -5.43
C ALA A 9 -8.87 -7.26 -6.23
N ALA A 10 -10.01 -6.57 -6.27
CA ALA A 10 -10.14 -5.27 -6.95
C ALA A 10 -9.30 -4.18 -6.26
N LEU A 11 -9.30 -4.17 -4.93
CA LEU A 11 -8.51 -3.25 -4.10
C LEU A 11 -7.01 -3.53 -4.23
N ALA A 12 -6.61 -4.80 -4.20
CA ALA A 12 -5.25 -5.23 -4.49
C ALA A 12 -4.80 -4.77 -5.88
N LYS A 13 -5.62 -4.96 -6.93
CA LYS A 13 -5.33 -4.48 -8.28
C LYS A 13 -5.13 -2.97 -8.34
N ARG A 14 -6.02 -2.19 -7.72
CA ARG A 14 -5.91 -0.72 -7.66
C ARG A 14 -4.64 -0.25 -6.96
N PHE A 15 -4.29 -0.83 -5.82
CA PHE A 15 -3.02 -0.51 -5.15
C PHE A 15 -1.84 -0.85 -6.00
N GLN A 16 -1.93 -1.97 -6.70
CA GLN A 16 -0.82 -2.47 -7.46
C GLN A 16 -0.54 -1.63 -8.71
N GLU A 17 -1.58 -1.19 -9.43
CA GLU A 17 -1.45 -0.19 -10.51
C GLU A 17 -0.81 1.11 -9.99
N ARG A 18 -1.26 1.57 -8.81
CA ARG A 18 -0.76 2.80 -8.21
C ARG A 18 0.70 2.67 -7.79
N ILE A 19 1.07 1.65 -7.02
CA ILE A 19 2.45 1.49 -6.55
C ILE A 19 3.43 1.17 -7.70
N SER A 20 2.96 0.48 -8.76
CA SER A 20 3.79 0.23 -9.95
C SER A 20 4.18 1.54 -10.64
N SER A 21 3.37 2.59 -10.55
CA SER A 21 3.71 3.91 -11.12
C SER A 21 4.88 4.61 -10.41
N TYR A 22 5.24 4.18 -9.21
CA TYR A 22 6.40 4.70 -8.49
C TYR A 22 7.71 4.00 -8.89
N SER A 23 7.65 2.92 -9.68
CA SER A 23 8.81 2.13 -10.14
C SER A 23 9.78 1.72 -9.02
N LEU A 24 9.27 1.53 -7.79
CA LEU A 24 10.09 1.23 -6.63
C LEU A 24 10.61 -0.21 -6.71
N SER A 25 11.93 -0.37 -6.58
CA SER A 25 12.50 -1.67 -6.24
C SER A 25 12.05 -2.12 -4.86
N ARG A 26 12.25 -3.41 -4.57
CA ARG A 26 11.95 -4.02 -3.26
C ARG A 26 12.59 -3.27 -2.09
N ARG A 27 13.83 -2.79 -2.25
CA ARG A 27 14.57 -2.06 -1.21
C ARG A 27 14.07 -0.62 -1.09
N GLU A 28 13.75 0.01 -2.22
CA GLU A 28 13.22 1.38 -2.23
C GLU A 28 11.82 1.43 -1.63
N LEU A 29 10.99 0.40 -1.81
CA LEU A 29 9.69 0.30 -1.14
C LEU A 29 9.82 0.39 0.38
N SER A 30 10.76 -0.36 0.96
CA SER A 30 11.01 -0.33 2.41
C SER A 30 11.35 1.08 2.90
N SER A 31 12.35 1.71 2.28
CA SER A 31 12.77 3.06 2.63
C SER A 31 11.65 4.07 2.43
N TRP A 32 10.87 3.93 1.35
CA TRP A 32 9.74 4.79 1.04
C TRP A 32 8.62 4.65 2.08
N LEU A 33 8.29 3.42 2.50
CA LEU A 33 7.30 3.18 3.56
C LEU A 33 7.73 3.81 4.89
N VAL A 34 8.99 3.64 5.29
CA VAL A 34 9.54 4.28 6.48
C VAL A 34 9.42 5.80 6.34
N GLU A 35 9.84 6.36 5.21
CA GLU A 35 9.80 7.80 4.96
C GLU A 35 8.37 8.37 5.07
N LYS A 36 7.39 7.70 4.46
CA LYS A 36 6.02 8.21 4.45
C LYS A 36 5.33 8.01 5.79
N LEU A 37 5.55 6.90 6.48
CA LEU A 37 4.80 6.57 7.69
C LEU A 37 5.43 7.17 8.95
N TYR A 38 6.75 7.03 9.15
CA TYR A 38 7.39 7.51 10.38
C TYR A 38 7.52 9.02 10.44
N PHE A 39 7.61 9.69 9.28
CA PHE A 39 7.69 11.16 9.24
C PHE A 39 6.32 11.82 8.97
N PHE A 40 5.21 11.08 9.03
CA PHE A 40 3.88 11.68 8.90
C PHE A 40 3.47 12.36 10.21
N ASP A 41 3.31 13.67 10.15
CA ASP A 41 2.94 14.51 11.30
C ASP A 41 1.42 14.76 11.40
N GLY A 42 0.61 13.89 10.76
CA GLY A 42 -0.84 13.99 10.75
C GLY A 42 -1.53 12.84 11.47
N GLU A 43 -2.84 12.94 11.63
CA GLU A 43 -3.66 11.87 12.21
C GLU A 43 -4.19 10.94 11.11
N ALA A 44 -3.94 9.64 11.25
CA ALA A 44 -4.64 8.63 10.47
C ALA A 44 -5.85 8.15 11.25
N LEU A 45 -6.99 8.03 10.57
CA LEU A 45 -8.23 7.50 11.12
C LEU A 45 -8.63 6.23 10.38
N ASN A 46 -9.20 5.29 11.11
CA ASN A 46 -9.92 4.15 10.55
C ASN A 46 -11.21 4.62 9.86
N ALA A 47 -11.84 3.73 9.09
CA ALA A 47 -13.09 4.04 8.39
C ALA A 47 -14.27 4.38 9.33
N ASP A 48 -14.19 3.97 10.60
CA ASP A 48 -15.15 4.29 11.66
C ASP A 48 -14.81 5.61 12.40
N GLY A 49 -13.77 6.32 11.98
CA GLY A 49 -13.31 7.57 12.59
C GLY A 49 -12.42 7.37 13.82
N THR A 50 -12.11 6.14 14.22
CA THR A 50 -11.20 5.90 15.36
C THR A 50 -9.74 6.16 14.98
N PRO A 51 -8.89 6.68 15.90
CA PRO A 51 -7.48 6.90 15.62
C PRO A 51 -6.74 5.62 15.24
N TYR A 52 -6.03 5.67 14.12
CA TYR A 52 -5.10 4.64 13.67
C TYR A 52 -3.67 5.08 14.03
N CYS A 53 -3.09 4.49 15.09
CA CYS A 53 -1.73 4.83 15.52
C CYS A 53 -0.70 4.19 14.58
N ILE A 54 -0.23 5.02 13.65
CA ILE A 54 0.89 4.69 12.74
C ILE A 54 2.14 4.33 13.53
N CYS A 55 2.34 5.00 14.67
CA CYS A 55 3.36 4.72 15.68
C CYS A 55 3.45 3.27 16.16
N LYS A 56 2.36 2.50 16.07
CA LYS A 56 2.30 1.10 16.50
C LYS A 56 2.54 0.11 15.35
N ILE A 57 2.75 0.59 14.13
CA ILE A 57 3.09 -0.26 12.99
C ILE A 57 4.57 -0.65 13.14
N ASP A 58 4.82 -1.90 13.52
CA ASP A 58 6.15 -2.49 13.41
C ASP A 58 6.39 -2.90 11.96
N LEU A 59 6.95 -1.98 11.17
CA LEU A 59 7.31 -2.26 9.78
C LEU A 59 8.33 -3.39 9.69
N ASP A 60 9.26 -3.47 10.63
CA ASP A 60 10.27 -4.54 10.63
C ASP A 60 9.60 -5.88 10.86
N GLU A 61 8.66 -6.04 11.79
CA GLU A 61 7.89 -7.28 11.98
C GLU A 61 7.02 -7.62 10.77
N MET A 62 6.27 -6.64 10.23
CA MET A 62 5.38 -6.85 9.08
C MET A 62 6.13 -7.24 7.80
N LEU A 63 7.39 -6.80 7.67
CA LEU A 63 8.27 -7.04 6.53
C LEU A 63 9.29 -8.17 6.79
N LYS A 64 9.61 -8.52 8.05
CA LYS A 64 10.62 -9.53 8.46
C LYS A 64 10.33 -10.93 7.97
N ASP A 65 9.05 -11.30 7.90
CA ASP A 65 8.62 -12.62 7.44
C ASP A 65 9.03 -12.90 5.98
N ASP A 66 9.50 -11.87 5.28
CA ASP A 66 10.14 -11.95 3.98
C ASP A 66 11.18 -10.84 3.85
N SER A 67 12.34 -11.02 4.49
CA SER A 67 13.50 -10.10 4.42
C SER A 67 13.95 -9.76 3.00
N SER A 68 13.48 -10.51 2.00
CA SER A 68 13.74 -10.29 0.59
C SER A 68 12.63 -9.51 -0.13
N TYR A 69 11.54 -9.15 0.54
CA TYR A 69 10.35 -8.52 -0.05
C TYR A 69 9.86 -9.28 -1.30
N ARG A 70 10.05 -10.60 -1.36
CA ARG A 70 9.62 -11.45 -2.49
C ARG A 70 8.13 -11.33 -2.73
N TRP A 71 7.34 -11.25 -1.66
CA TRP A 71 5.90 -11.04 -1.69
C TRP A 71 5.52 -9.77 -2.46
N TYR A 72 6.34 -8.70 -2.40
CA TYR A 72 6.08 -7.49 -3.16
C TYR A 72 6.31 -7.72 -4.65
N GLY A 73 7.38 -8.43 -5.02
CA GLY A 73 7.61 -8.82 -6.42
C GLY A 73 6.48 -9.68 -6.98
N ASP A 74 5.98 -10.64 -6.18
CA ASP A 74 4.85 -11.48 -6.56
C ASP A 74 3.53 -10.70 -6.61
N PHE A 75 3.35 -9.73 -5.71
CA PHE A 75 2.22 -8.81 -5.71
C PHE A 75 2.20 -7.94 -6.97
N ILE A 76 3.33 -7.38 -7.39
CA ILE A 76 3.42 -6.61 -8.66
C ILE A 76 3.10 -7.50 -9.88
N LYS A 77 3.48 -8.78 -9.87
CA LYS A 77 3.16 -9.71 -10.96
C LYS A 77 1.66 -10.04 -11.04
N MET A 78 0.88 -9.81 -9.99
CA MET A 78 -0.57 -10.06 -10.01
C MET A 78 -1.35 -9.09 -10.93
N ALA A 79 -0.80 -7.95 -11.38
CA ALA A 79 -1.50 -7.07 -12.35
C ALA A 79 -1.64 -7.75 -13.69
N THR A 80 -0.55 -8.39 -14.09
CA THR A 80 -0.40 -8.95 -15.42
C THR A 80 -0.94 -10.37 -15.46
N THR A 81 -0.99 -11.04 -14.30
CA THR A 81 -1.45 -12.42 -14.18
C THR A 81 -2.52 -12.56 -13.11
N LYS A 82 -3.74 -12.95 -13.51
CA LYS A 82 -4.82 -13.25 -12.56
C LYS A 82 -4.32 -14.29 -11.55
N PRO A 83 -4.34 -14.00 -10.24
CA PRO A 83 -3.89 -14.96 -9.24
C PRO A 83 -4.77 -16.21 -9.28
N LYS A 84 -4.13 -17.38 -9.33
CA LYS A 84 -4.81 -18.69 -9.31
C LYS A 84 -5.31 -19.07 -7.92
N GLN A 85 -4.82 -18.40 -6.88
CA GLN A 85 -5.14 -18.65 -5.48
C GLN A 85 -5.70 -17.38 -4.83
N PRO A 86 -6.58 -17.52 -3.82
CA PRO A 86 -7.03 -16.38 -3.02
C PRO A 86 -5.84 -15.71 -2.31
N ILE A 87 -5.94 -14.39 -2.12
CA ILE A 87 -4.97 -13.62 -1.36
C ILE A 87 -4.94 -14.16 0.07
N GLN A 88 -3.75 -14.45 0.59
CA GLN A 88 -3.58 -14.93 1.96
C GLN A 88 -3.85 -13.81 2.96
N ASP A 89 -4.53 -14.10 4.06
CA ASP A 89 -4.93 -13.10 5.06
C ASP A 89 -3.75 -12.28 5.62
N ARG A 90 -2.57 -12.91 5.74
CA ARG A 90 -1.33 -12.23 6.16
C ARG A 90 -0.86 -11.11 5.23
N ILE A 91 -1.35 -11.07 3.99
CA ILE A 91 -1.03 -10.00 3.02
C ILE A 91 -1.90 -8.77 3.28
N ILE A 92 -3.10 -8.93 3.85
CA ILE A 92 -4.05 -7.83 4.07
C ILE A 92 -3.46 -6.70 4.92
N PRO A 93 -2.81 -6.97 6.08
CA PRO A 93 -2.14 -5.92 6.85
C PRO A 93 -1.08 -5.15 6.04
N ARG A 94 -0.31 -5.85 5.19
CA ARG A 94 0.72 -5.24 4.34
C ARG A 94 0.13 -4.31 3.28
N LEU A 95 -1.01 -4.69 2.70
CA LEU A 95 -1.74 -3.84 1.74
C LEU A 95 -2.28 -2.58 2.40
N ARG A 96 -2.78 -2.66 3.65
CA ARG A 96 -3.25 -1.48 4.40
C ARG A 96 -2.12 -0.49 4.67
N VAL A 97 -0.92 -0.98 4.99
CA VAL A 97 0.26 -0.13 5.21
C VAL A 97 0.66 0.59 3.92
N ILE A 98 0.68 -0.13 2.78
CA ILE A 98 0.94 0.45 1.46
C ILE A 98 -0.12 1.50 1.11
N GLU A 99 -1.40 1.17 1.31
CA GLU A 99 -2.51 2.10 1.06
C GLU A 99 -2.34 3.39 1.86
N LEU A 100 -2.01 3.27 3.15
CA LEU A 100 -1.84 4.40 4.02
C LEU A 100 -0.68 5.29 3.56
N ALA A 101 0.47 4.70 3.20
CA ALA A 101 1.61 5.43 2.68
C ALA A 101 1.27 6.14 1.36
N LEU A 102 0.50 5.51 0.47
CA LEU A 102 0.01 6.13 -0.77
C LEU A 102 -0.90 7.34 -0.48
N LYS A 103 -1.83 7.21 0.47
CA LYS A 103 -2.71 8.33 0.89
C LYS A 103 -1.91 9.48 1.49
N ILE A 104 -0.89 9.19 2.31
CA ILE A 104 0.00 10.20 2.86
C ILE A 104 0.78 10.91 1.73
N ASP A 105 1.28 10.16 0.75
CA ASP A 105 1.97 10.74 -0.40
C ASP A 105 1.03 11.60 -1.25
N ASP A 106 -0.21 11.18 -1.45
CA ASP A 106 -1.24 11.96 -2.14
C ASP A 106 -1.58 13.26 -1.40
N LEU A 107 -1.59 13.25 -0.06
CA LEU A 107 -1.78 14.47 0.74
C LEU A 107 -0.58 15.43 0.64
N ARG A 108 0.64 14.89 0.47
CA ARG A 108 1.88 15.68 0.36
C ARG A 108 2.11 16.23 -1.04
N ARG A 109 1.59 15.57 -2.08
CA ARG A 109 1.59 16.12 -3.43
C ARG A 109 0.50 17.19 -3.48
N PRO A 110 0.83 18.48 -3.65
CA PRO A 110 -0.21 19.43 -4.04
C PRO A 110 -0.77 18.91 -5.35
N THR A 111 -2.04 18.54 -5.37
CA THR A 111 -2.79 18.33 -6.62
C THR A 111 -2.78 19.65 -7.37
N PHE A 112 -1.70 19.92 -8.11
CA PHE A 112 -1.80 20.77 -9.27
C PHE A 112 -2.54 19.91 -10.30
N PRO A 113 -3.78 20.27 -10.69
CA PRO A 113 -4.32 19.70 -11.92
C PRO A 113 -3.27 19.95 -13.02
N PRO A 114 -3.09 19.03 -13.98
CA PRO A 114 -2.22 19.31 -15.11
C PRO A 114 -2.71 20.64 -15.69
N ARG A 115 -1.85 21.67 -15.66
CA ARG A 115 -2.10 22.86 -16.47
C ARG A 115 -2.15 22.34 -17.89
N VAL A 116 -3.37 22.18 -18.40
CA VAL A 116 -3.60 22.06 -19.83
C VAL A 116 -2.99 23.34 -20.37
N ALA A 117 -1.84 23.20 -21.03
CA ALA A 117 -1.26 24.27 -21.80
C ALA A 117 -2.30 24.61 -22.89
N ALA A 118 -2.94 25.75 -22.73
CA ALA A 118 -3.75 26.40 -23.75
C ALA A 118 -2.86 27.41 -24.49
#